data_AF-A0A137NU43-F1
#
_entry.id   AF-A0A137NU43-F1
#
_cell.length_a   1.000
_cell.length_b   1.000
_cell.length_c   1.000
_cell.angle_alpha   90.00
_cell.angle_beta   90.00
_cell.angle_gamma   90.00
#
_symmetry.space_group_name_H-M   'P 1'
#
loop_
_entity.id
_entity.type
_entity.pdbx_description
1 polymer ?
#
loop_
_entity_poly.entity_id
_entity_poly.type
_entity_poly.pdbx_seq_one_letter_code
_entity_poly.pdbx_strand_id
1 'polypeptide(L)'
;MTVMKFLGVYSGVEKIECRPSSDNTLYFQIEEGLIGLLSIGTLLTCFVTYVVSKRQFILSITEYAESYIVDEIERDKFLVKRGRMLERSFLYPLGTLITLPAPIALSVMDLIGSYTYPIYVALAISQGLSGILTFIVFSLDPTVWNSLKLAKYQVTKKSKGNLMIHNLPRIEDTFI
;
A
#
# COMPACT_ATOMS: atom_id res chain seq x y z
N MET A 1 14.19 6.36 11.13
CA MET A 1 15.19 7.24 10.47
C MET A 1 16.26 7.81 11.40
N THR A 2 16.13 7.79 12.73
CA THR A 2 17.18 8.26 13.65
C THR A 2 18.37 7.30 13.74
N VAL A 3 18.13 5.99 13.70
CA VAL A 3 19.18 4.95 13.81
C VAL A 3 20.21 5.04 12.68
N MET A 4 19.79 5.23 11.43
CA MET A 4 20.69 5.30 10.27
C MET A 4 21.57 6.56 10.26
N LYS A 5 21.10 7.66 10.85
CA LYS A 5 21.88 8.89 10.98
C LYS A 5 23.08 8.74 11.93
N PHE A 6 22.94 7.92 12.97
CA PHE A 6 24.04 7.61 13.90
C PHE A 6 25.07 6.63 13.35
N LEU A 7 24.70 5.81 12.36
CA LEU A 7 25.57 4.82 11.72
C LEU A 7 26.53 5.42 10.65
N GLY A 8 26.54 6.74 10.46
CA GLY A 8 27.39 7.37 9.43
C GLY A 8 26.93 7.11 7.98
N VAL A 9 25.66 6.71 7.81
CA VAL A 9 25.07 6.37 6.51
C VAL A 9 24.88 7.59 5.59
N TYR A 10 24.88 8.79 6.16
CA TYR A 10 24.71 10.05 5.42
C TYR A 10 26.00 10.88 5.33
N SER A 11 27.18 10.27 5.43
CA SER A 11 28.43 10.94 5.10
C SER A 11 28.76 10.71 3.62
N GLY A 12 28.60 11.73 2.79
CA GLY A 12 28.98 11.73 1.37
C GLY A 12 28.40 12.91 0.59
N VAL A 13 29.18 13.39 -0.39
CA VAL A 13 28.93 14.52 -1.33
C VAL A 13 27.59 14.43 -2.08
N GLU A 14 27.14 15.54 -2.69
CA GLU A 14 25.90 15.63 -3.50
C GLU A 14 25.64 14.39 -4.34
N LYS A 15 24.57 13.65 -3.99
CA LYS A 15 24.16 12.43 -4.69
C LYS A 15 23.02 12.73 -5.64
N ILE A 16 23.14 12.24 -6.87
CA ILE A 16 22.11 12.34 -7.92
C ILE A 16 20.94 11.40 -7.62
N GLU A 17 21.17 10.35 -6.82
CA GLU A 17 20.17 9.35 -6.47
C GLU A 17 19.55 9.61 -5.10
N CYS A 18 18.23 9.46 -4.99
CA CYS A 18 17.49 9.44 -3.72
C CYS A 18 17.70 8.12 -2.96
N ARG A 19 18.96 7.71 -2.76
CA ARG A 19 19.34 6.53 -1.98
C ARG A 19 20.30 6.94 -0.84
N PRO A 20 20.02 6.54 0.41
CA PRO A 20 21.01 6.65 1.48
C PRO A 20 22.24 5.82 1.08
N SER A 21 23.42 6.36 1.29
CA SER A 21 24.66 5.70 0.90
C SER A 21 25.81 6.30 1.69
N SER A 22 26.67 5.45 2.24
CA SER A 22 27.89 5.84 2.95
C SER A 22 29.09 5.75 2.01
N ASP A 23 30.09 6.61 2.22
CA ASP A 23 31.39 6.50 1.53
C ASP A 23 32.12 5.18 1.85
N ASN A 24 31.74 4.50 2.93
CA ASN A 24 32.25 3.19 3.29
C ASN A 24 31.41 2.05 2.68
N THR A 25 32.05 1.25 1.82
CA THR A 25 31.41 0.12 1.11
C THR A 25 30.77 -0.90 2.05
N LEU A 26 31.41 -1.19 3.19
CA LEU A 26 30.88 -2.16 4.17
C LEU A 26 29.55 -1.71 4.79
N TYR A 27 29.44 -0.43 5.18
CA TYR A 27 28.19 0.08 5.76
C TYR A 27 27.07 0.13 4.73
N PHE A 28 27.39 0.47 3.49
CA PHE A 28 26.45 0.44 2.37
C PHE A 28 25.91 -0.98 2.11
N GLN A 29 26.79 -1.99 2.08
CA GLN A 29 26.39 -3.40 1.88
C GLN A 29 25.50 -3.93 3.01
N ILE A 30 25.80 -3.57 4.27
CA ILE A 30 24.99 -3.98 5.42
C ILE A 30 23.59 -3.36 5.35
N GLU A 31 23.49 -2.08 4.95
CA GLU A 31 22.21 -1.38 4.80
C GLU A 31 21.36 -2.00 3.70
N GLU A 32 21.92 -2.15 2.49
CA GLU A 32 21.20 -2.76 1.37
C GLU A 32 20.82 -4.22 1.68
N GLY A 33 21.67 -4.97 2.37
CA GLY A 33 21.33 -6.30 2.84
C GLY A 33 20.16 -6.33 3.83
N LEU A 34 20.10 -5.38 4.77
CA LEU A 34 18.99 -5.27 5.71
C LEU A 34 17.68 -4.89 4.99
N ILE A 35 17.74 -3.93 4.06
CA ILE A 35 16.61 -3.51 3.23
C ILE A 35 16.10 -4.69 2.39
N GLY A 36 17.00 -5.43 1.75
CA GLY A 36 16.67 -6.62 0.97
C GLY A 36 15.99 -7.69 1.81
N LEU A 37 16.52 -8.00 3.00
CA LEU A 37 15.93 -8.97 3.92
C LEU A 37 14.53 -8.57 4.39
N LEU A 38 14.34 -7.30 4.80
CA LEU A 38 13.03 -6.79 5.19
C LEU A 38 12.04 -6.83 4.02
N SER A 39 12.51 -6.55 2.81
CA SER A 39 11.69 -6.60 1.59
C SER A 39 11.27 -8.03 1.25
N ILE A 40 12.17 -9.01 1.36
CA ILE A 40 11.83 -10.44 1.19
C ILE A 40 10.81 -10.88 2.24
N GLY A 41 11.03 -10.50 3.51
CA GLY A 41 10.07 -10.77 4.59
C GLY A 41 8.69 -10.18 4.29
N THR A 42 8.65 -8.94 3.79
CA THR A 42 7.41 -8.27 3.38
C THR A 42 6.73 -8.97 2.21
N LEU A 43 7.50 -9.40 1.21
CA LEU A 43 6.97 -10.13 0.05
C LEU A 43 6.30 -11.45 0.50
N LEU A 44 6.95 -12.19 1.41
CA LEU A 44 6.41 -13.43 1.96
C LEU A 44 5.14 -13.19 2.79
N THR A 45 5.13 -12.18 3.67
CA THR A 45 3.94 -11.88 4.46
C THR A 45 2.80 -11.39 3.58
N CYS A 46 3.04 -10.55 2.57
CA CYS A 46 2.05 -10.16 1.58
C CYS A 46 1.49 -11.37 0.81
N PHE A 47 2.35 -12.32 0.41
CA PHE A 47 1.91 -13.55 -0.26
C PHE A 47 1.02 -14.40 0.64
N VAL A 48 1.45 -14.68 1.87
CA VAL A 48 0.70 -15.50 2.83
C VAL A 48 -0.63 -14.85 3.18
N THR A 49 -0.62 -13.56 3.51
CA THR A 49 -1.84 -12.81 3.82
C THR A 49 -2.78 -12.73 2.62
N TYR A 50 -2.26 -12.55 1.40
CA TYR A 50 -3.09 -12.59 0.19
C TYR A 50 -3.80 -13.93 0.04
N VAL A 51 -3.08 -15.05 0.14
CA VAL A 51 -3.66 -16.39 -0.07
C VAL A 51 -4.61 -16.78 1.06
N VAL A 52 -4.18 -16.64 2.31
CA VAL A 52 -4.96 -17.08 3.48
C VAL A 52 -6.17 -16.18 3.68
N SER A 53 -5.99 -14.85 3.70
CA SER A 53 -7.10 -13.94 3.96
C SER A 53 -8.14 -13.98 2.83
N LYS A 54 -7.72 -14.16 1.57
CA LYS A 54 -8.67 -14.26 0.45
C LYS A 54 -9.58 -15.46 0.60
N ARG A 55 -9.01 -16.62 0.96
CA ARG A 55 -9.79 -17.85 1.18
C ARG A 55 -10.73 -17.70 2.37
N GLN A 56 -10.20 -17.27 3.51
CA GLN A 56 -10.99 -17.13 4.73
C GLN A 56 -12.13 -16.14 4.59
N PHE A 57 -11.91 -15.01 3.91
CA PHE A 57 -12.94 -14.00 3.75
C PHE A 57 -14.04 -14.43 2.77
N ILE A 58 -13.71 -15.17 1.70
CA ILE A 58 -14.72 -15.74 0.79
C ILE A 58 -15.60 -16.72 1.57
N LEU A 59 -15.01 -17.64 2.32
CA LEU A 59 -15.76 -18.60 3.14
C LEU A 59 -16.66 -17.90 4.17
N SER A 60 -16.12 -16.92 4.88
CA SER A 60 -16.86 -16.18 5.91
C SER A 60 -18.01 -15.35 5.33
N ILE A 61 -17.84 -14.72 4.15
CA ILE A 61 -18.94 -14.03 3.47
C ILE A 61 -20.03 -15.03 3.08
N THR A 62 -19.66 -16.16 2.48
CA THR A 62 -20.63 -17.14 1.98
C THR A 62 -21.43 -17.73 3.13
N GLU A 63 -20.76 -18.14 4.22
CA GLU A 63 -21.40 -18.67 5.42
C GLU A 63 -22.35 -17.64 6.07
N TYR A 64 -21.93 -16.38 6.16
CA TYR A 64 -22.77 -15.30 6.67
C TYR A 64 -24.01 -15.08 5.78
N ALA A 65 -23.81 -15.06 4.45
CA ALA A 65 -24.88 -14.85 3.49
C ALA A 65 -25.91 -15.98 3.51
N GLU A 66 -25.47 -17.24 3.71
CA GLU A 66 -26.35 -18.41 3.83
C GLU A 66 -27.11 -18.46 5.16
N SER A 67 -26.50 -18.01 6.26
CA SER A 67 -27.10 -18.11 7.60
C SER A 67 -28.07 -16.97 7.94
N TYR A 68 -27.86 -15.77 7.40
CA TYR A 68 -28.62 -14.59 7.82
C TYR A 68 -29.52 -13.97 6.73
N ILE A 69 -29.32 -14.30 5.44
CA ILE A 69 -30.10 -13.70 4.35
C ILE A 69 -31.02 -14.76 3.74
N VAL A 70 -32.32 -14.62 4.01
CA VAL A 70 -33.35 -15.58 3.56
C VAL A 70 -33.73 -15.35 2.09
N ASP A 71 -33.73 -14.09 1.62
CA ASP A 71 -34.04 -13.75 0.24
C ASP A 71 -32.82 -14.00 -0.67
N GLU A 72 -33.00 -14.85 -1.68
CA GLU A 72 -31.98 -15.20 -2.66
C GLU A 72 -31.49 -13.98 -3.46
N ILE A 73 -32.37 -13.02 -3.77
CA ILE A 73 -32.01 -11.82 -4.54
C ILE A 73 -31.15 -10.88 -3.69
N GLU A 74 -31.48 -10.75 -2.40
CA GLU A 74 -30.71 -9.91 -1.47
C GLU A 74 -29.35 -10.53 -1.15
N ARG A 75 -29.30 -11.86 -1.04
CA ARG A 75 -28.07 -12.64 -0.85
C ARG A 75 -27.09 -12.40 -1.99
N ASP A 76 -27.53 -12.52 -3.23
CA ASP A 76 -26.68 -12.33 -4.41
C ASP A 76 -26.14 -10.89 -4.50
N LYS A 77 -26.98 -9.89 -4.20
CA LYS A 77 -26.54 -8.49 -4.14
C LYS A 77 -25.48 -8.27 -3.06
N PHE A 78 -25.65 -8.90 -1.89
CA PHE A 78 -24.68 -8.82 -0.80
C PHE A 78 -23.34 -9.46 -1.18
N LEU A 79 -23.37 -10.67 -1.74
CA LEU A 79 -22.16 -11.37 -2.22
C LEU A 79 -21.40 -10.54 -3.26
N VAL A 80 -22.11 -9.97 -4.25
CA VAL A 80 -21.50 -9.12 -5.27
C VAL A 80 -20.91 -7.84 -4.67
N LYS A 81 -21.60 -7.20 -3.72
CA LYS A 81 -21.11 -5.98 -3.05
C LYS A 81 -19.85 -6.26 -2.23
N ARG A 82 -19.86 -7.33 -1.42
CA ARG A 82 -18.72 -7.71 -0.57
C ARG A 82 -17.56 -8.27 -1.37
N GLY A 83 -17.83 -9.01 -2.45
CA GLY A 83 -16.82 -9.49 -3.39
C GLY A 83 -16.03 -8.35 -4.04
N ARG A 84 -16.72 -7.29 -4.52
CA ARG A 84 -16.03 -6.11 -5.06
C ARG A 84 -15.21 -5.36 -4.01
N MET A 85 -15.68 -5.32 -2.76
CA MET A 85 -14.92 -4.71 -1.67
C MET A 85 -13.64 -5.50 -1.39
N LEU A 86 -13.75 -6.83 -1.36
CA LEU A 86 -12.61 -7.74 -1.19
C LEU A 86 -11.56 -7.55 -2.29
N GLU A 87 -11.98 -7.53 -3.55
CA GLU A 87 -11.07 -7.33 -4.69
C GLU A 87 -10.25 -6.05 -4.53
N ARG A 88 -10.91 -4.95 -4.16
CA ARG A 88 -10.25 -3.65 -3.91
C ARG A 88 -9.24 -3.72 -2.77
N SER A 89 -9.57 -4.37 -1.66
CA SER A 89 -8.66 -4.53 -0.53
C SER A 89 -7.41 -5.35 -0.90
N PHE A 90 -7.53 -6.31 -1.81
CA PHE A 90 -6.40 -7.12 -2.26
C PHE A 90 -5.53 -6.49 -3.34
N LEU A 91 -5.96 -5.39 -3.97
CA LEU A 91 -5.10 -4.68 -4.93
C LEU A 91 -3.82 -4.14 -4.27
N TYR A 92 -3.84 -3.76 -2.98
CA TYR A 92 -2.66 -3.27 -2.26
C TYR A 92 -1.57 -4.35 -2.05
N PRO A 93 -1.88 -5.53 -1.46
CA PRO A 93 -0.94 -6.66 -1.41
C PRO A 93 -0.49 -7.15 -2.79
N LEU A 94 -1.37 -7.09 -3.79
CA LEU A 94 -1.03 -7.52 -5.15
C LEU A 94 -0.05 -6.55 -5.82
N GLY A 95 -0.27 -5.24 -5.65
CA GLY A 95 0.63 -4.21 -6.17
C GLY A 95 2.02 -4.34 -5.56
N THR A 96 2.11 -4.55 -4.25
CA THR A 96 3.39 -4.78 -3.56
C THR A 96 4.08 -6.05 -4.03
N LEU A 97 3.36 -7.16 -4.25
CA LEU A 97 3.92 -8.39 -4.84
C LEU A 97 4.53 -8.19 -6.23
N ILE A 98 3.97 -7.29 -7.04
CA ILE A 98 4.47 -6.99 -8.39
C ILE A 98 5.66 -6.02 -8.34
N THR A 99 5.67 -5.07 -7.41
CA THR A 99 6.64 -3.97 -7.41
C THR A 99 7.87 -4.24 -6.54
N LEU A 100 7.79 -5.08 -5.50
CA LEU A 100 8.93 -5.43 -4.63
C LEU A 100 10.05 -6.27 -5.26
N PRO A 101 9.81 -7.16 -6.25
CA PRO A 101 10.87 -8.02 -6.79
C PRO A 101 12.05 -7.25 -7.39
N ALA A 102 11.83 -6.11 -8.04
CA ALA A 102 12.89 -5.31 -8.64
C ALA A 102 13.81 -4.64 -7.59
N PRO A 103 13.28 -3.98 -6.54
CA PRO A 103 14.07 -3.54 -5.38
C PRO A 103 14.86 -4.67 -4.72
N ILE A 104 14.25 -5.84 -4.53
CA ILE A 104 14.93 -7.00 -3.91
C ILE A 104 16.11 -7.44 -4.79
N ALA A 105 15.91 -7.53 -6.10
CA ALA A 105 16.96 -7.90 -7.04
C ALA A 105 18.14 -6.91 -7.01
N LEU A 106 17.84 -5.62 -6.90
CA LEU A 106 18.85 -4.57 -6.77
C LEU A 106 19.64 -4.69 -5.46
N SER A 107 18.97 -4.87 -4.31
CA SER A 107 19.68 -5.06 -3.04
C SER A 107 20.57 -6.32 -3.02
N VAL A 108 20.16 -7.38 -3.72
CA VAL A 108 21.00 -8.59 -3.92
C VAL A 108 22.21 -8.28 -4.81
N MET A 109 22.05 -7.48 -5.86
CA MET A 109 23.16 -7.03 -6.69
C MET A 109 24.15 -6.13 -5.93
N ASP A 110 23.64 -5.20 -5.12
CA ASP A 110 24.41 -4.29 -4.27
C ASP A 110 25.28 -5.09 -3.28
N LEU A 111 24.77 -6.21 -2.76
CA LEU A 111 25.52 -7.17 -1.93
C LEU A 111 26.64 -7.89 -2.69
N ILE A 112 26.39 -8.31 -3.93
CA ILE A 112 27.35 -9.05 -4.76
C ILE A 112 28.39 -8.11 -5.40
N GLY A 113 28.10 -6.80 -5.47
CA GLY A 113 28.96 -5.79 -6.10
C GLY A 113 28.97 -5.87 -7.63
N SER A 114 27.97 -6.52 -8.23
CA SER A 114 27.84 -6.67 -9.68
C SER A 114 26.63 -5.89 -10.17
N TYR A 115 26.87 -4.84 -10.96
CA TYR A 115 25.83 -3.96 -11.46
C TYR A 115 25.56 -4.22 -12.94
N THR A 116 24.30 -4.45 -13.29
CA THR A 116 23.87 -4.47 -14.69
C THR A 116 22.86 -3.36 -14.92
N TYR A 117 23.10 -2.55 -15.95
CA TYR A 117 22.22 -1.46 -16.38
C TYR A 117 20.71 -1.85 -16.49
N PRO A 118 20.35 -3.04 -17.00
CA PRO A 118 18.95 -3.52 -17.02
C PRO A 118 18.21 -3.44 -15.69
N ILE A 119 18.90 -3.61 -14.56
CA ILE A 119 18.25 -3.65 -13.24
C ILE A 119 17.85 -2.26 -12.77
N TYR A 120 18.60 -1.23 -13.13
CA TYR A 120 18.19 0.16 -12.89
C TYR A 120 16.96 0.54 -13.70
N VAL A 121 16.87 0.09 -14.95
CA VAL A 121 15.68 0.29 -15.79
C VAL A 121 14.48 -0.44 -15.17
N ALA A 122 14.66 -1.70 -14.74
CA ALA A 122 13.62 -2.47 -14.07
C ALA A 122 13.15 -1.80 -12.77
N LEU A 123 14.07 -1.24 -11.98
CA LEU A 123 13.74 -0.48 -10.77
C LEU A 123 12.90 0.75 -11.10
N ALA A 124 13.34 1.58 -12.04
CA ALA A 124 12.61 2.79 -12.43
C ALA A 124 11.18 2.46 -12.91
N ILE A 125 11.04 1.41 -13.73
CA ILE A 125 9.73 0.92 -14.17
C ILE A 125 8.89 0.44 -12.99
N SER A 126 9.46 -0.35 -12.07
CA SER A 126 8.74 -0.87 -10.91
C SER A 126 8.25 0.23 -9.96
N GLN A 127 9.05 1.29 -9.77
CA GLN A 127 8.69 2.44 -8.96
C GLN A 127 7.58 3.27 -9.63
N GLY A 128 7.69 3.50 -10.94
CA GLY A 128 6.63 4.14 -11.72
C GLY A 128 5.32 3.35 -11.67
N LEU A 129 5.40 2.02 -11.85
CA LEU A 129 4.26 1.12 -11.77
C LEU A 129 3.62 1.15 -10.38
N SER A 130 4.43 1.17 -9.32
CA SER A 130 3.95 1.30 -7.94
C SER A 130 3.13 2.57 -7.72
N GLY A 131 3.60 3.70 -8.26
CA GLY A 131 2.85 4.96 -8.22
C GLY A 131 1.51 4.88 -8.95
N ILE A 132 1.50 4.30 -10.15
CA ILE A 132 0.27 4.12 -10.95
C ILE A 132 -0.71 3.20 -10.24
N LEU A 133 -0.25 2.04 -9.75
CA LEU A 133 -1.07 1.10 -8.98
C LEU A 133 -1.67 1.78 -7.76
N THR A 134 -0.85 2.50 -6.99
CA THR A 134 -1.30 3.24 -5.79
C THR A 134 -2.37 4.26 -6.15
N PHE A 135 -2.19 5.01 -7.25
CA PHE A 135 -3.19 5.97 -7.74
C PHE A 135 -4.51 5.30 -8.15
N ILE A 136 -4.44 4.17 -8.85
CA ILE A 136 -5.63 3.38 -9.22
C ILE A 136 -6.38 2.94 -7.96
N VAL A 137 -5.66 2.43 -6.96
CA VAL A 137 -6.30 1.96 -5.74
C VAL A 137 -6.96 3.10 -4.96
N PHE A 138 -6.27 4.24 -4.82
CA PHE A 138 -6.88 5.43 -4.20
C PHE A 138 -8.10 5.93 -4.98
N SER A 139 -8.08 5.84 -6.31
CA SER A 139 -9.22 6.24 -7.16
C SER A 139 -10.42 5.30 -7.02
N LEU A 140 -10.18 4.02 -6.72
CA LEU A 140 -11.24 3.02 -6.51
C LEU A 140 -11.78 2.98 -5.07
N ASP A 141 -11.09 3.59 -4.12
CA ASP A 141 -11.51 3.63 -2.72
C ASP A 141 -12.60 4.70 -2.49
N PRO A 142 -13.86 4.28 -2.20
CA PRO A 142 -14.95 5.23 -1.93
C PRO A 142 -14.70 6.08 -0.68
N THR A 143 -13.87 5.61 0.26
CA THR A 143 -13.53 6.33 1.50
C THR A 143 -12.76 7.60 1.21
N VAL A 144 -11.86 7.55 0.22
CA VAL A 144 -11.09 8.71 -0.26
C VAL A 144 -12.03 9.77 -0.85
N TRP A 145 -13.01 9.34 -1.67
CA TRP A 145 -13.97 10.27 -2.24
C TRP A 145 -14.90 10.88 -1.19
N ASN A 146 -15.31 10.09 -0.19
CA ASN A 146 -16.14 10.58 0.91
C ASN A 146 -15.38 11.58 1.80
N SER A 147 -14.13 11.28 2.14
CA SER A 147 -13.29 12.21 2.91
C SER A 147 -12.98 13.49 2.13
N LEU A 148 -12.76 13.39 0.81
CA LEU A 148 -12.58 14.56 -0.06
C LEU A 148 -13.83 15.43 -0.13
N LYS A 149 -15.03 14.83 -0.23
CA LYS A 149 -16.31 15.56 -0.18
C LYS A 149 -16.49 16.27 1.17
N LEU A 150 -16.21 15.59 2.27
CA LEU A 150 -16.28 16.16 3.62
C LEU A 150 -15.29 17.30 3.80
N ALA A 151 -14.04 17.14 3.35
CA ALA A 151 -13.02 18.17 3.39
C ALA A 151 -13.42 19.39 2.55
N LYS A 152 -13.91 19.17 1.31
CA LYS A 152 -14.43 20.23 0.45
C LYS A 152 -15.60 20.97 1.12
N TYR A 153 -16.51 20.23 1.75
CA TYR A 153 -17.62 20.81 2.49
C TYR A 153 -17.13 21.66 3.66
N GLN A 154 -16.18 21.17 4.47
CA GLN A 154 -15.60 21.91 5.59
C GLN A 154 -14.87 23.18 5.14
N VAL A 155 -14.07 23.11 4.08
CA VAL A 155 -13.35 24.28 3.52
C VAL A 155 -14.34 25.30 2.95
N THR A 156 -15.36 24.85 2.21
CA THR A 156 -16.38 25.75 1.64
C THR A 156 -17.26 26.38 2.73
N LYS A 157 -17.60 25.64 3.79
CA LYS A 157 -18.37 26.13 4.94
C LYS A 157 -17.55 27.11 5.80
N LYS A 158 -16.26 26.82 6.03
CA LYS A 158 -15.33 27.71 6.73
C LYS A 158 -15.09 29.01 5.96
N SER A 159 -15.16 28.99 4.63
CA SER A 159 -15.12 30.18 3.78
C SER A 159 -16.43 30.98 3.76
N LYS A 160 -17.57 30.40 4.14
CA LYS A 160 -18.90 31.04 4.09
C LYS A 160 -19.48 31.45 5.45
N GLY A 161 -18.90 31.06 6.59
CA GLY A 161 -19.41 31.56 7.86
C GLY A 161 -18.77 30.95 9.10
N ASN A 162 -18.24 31.84 9.94
CA ASN A 162 -18.15 31.73 11.40
C ASN A 162 -19.53 31.52 12.08
N LEU A 163 -20.46 30.77 11.49
CA LEU A 163 -21.78 30.54 12.09
C LEU A 163 -22.22 29.08 11.91
N MET A 164 -22.53 28.47 13.06
CA MET A 164 -23.19 27.17 13.25
C MET A 164 -22.28 25.93 13.24
N ILE A 165 -21.49 25.85 14.31
CA ILE A 165 -21.06 24.61 14.97
C ILE A 165 -22.28 24.09 15.76
N HIS A 166 -23.13 23.30 15.12
CA HIS A 166 -23.93 22.25 15.76
C HIS A 166 -24.70 21.53 14.65
N ASN A 167 -24.68 20.21 14.66
CA ASN A 167 -25.36 19.29 13.73
C ASN A 167 -24.55 18.93 12.46
N LEU A 168 -23.58 18.02 12.65
CA LEU A 168 -23.20 17.07 11.62
C LEU A 168 -23.85 15.71 11.97
N PRO A 169 -24.55 15.04 11.04
CA PRO A 169 -25.02 13.68 11.26
C PRO A 169 -23.81 12.75 11.45
N ARG A 170 -23.91 11.92 12.49
CA ARG A 170 -22.90 10.94 12.89
C ARG A 170 -22.79 9.88 11.78
N ILE A 171 -21.56 9.59 11.36
CA ILE A 171 -21.22 8.68 10.25
C ILE A 171 -21.35 7.19 10.68
N GLU A 172 -22.27 6.85 11.59
CA GLU A 172 -22.41 5.47 12.08
C GLU A 172 -23.32 4.60 11.19
N ASP A 173 -24.13 5.16 10.30
CA ASP A 173 -25.20 4.39 9.62
C ASP A 173 -24.89 3.94 8.17
N THR A 174 -23.63 4.01 7.70
CA THR A 174 -23.26 3.53 6.34
C THR A 174 -22.38 2.28 6.32
N PHE A 175 -22.10 1.71 7.48
CA PHE A 175 -21.43 0.40 7.61
C PHE A 175 -22.43 -0.68 8.03
N ILE A 176 -23.43 -0.95 7.17
CA ILE A 176 -24.12 -2.24 7.10
C ILE A 176 -24.19 -2.65 5.61
#